data_AF-A0A2M3ZCT6-F1
#
_entry.id   AF-A0A2M3ZCT6-F1
#
_cell.length_a   1.000
_cell.length_b   1.000
_cell.length_c   1.000
_cell.angle_alpha   90.00
_cell.angle_beta   90.00
_cell.angle_gamma   90.00
#
_symmetry.space_group_name_H-M   'P 1'
#
loop_
_entity.id
_entity.type
_entity.pdbx_description
1 polymer ?
#
loop_
_entity_poly.entity_id
_entity_poly.type
_entity_poly.pdbx_seq_one_letter_code
_entity_poly.pdbx_strand_id
1 'polypeptide(L)'
;AYMEYRDPVIVYSSPGLVFPRADYRTLDGQLAYAARMASAALAYKALIDGGKIRQEMMGKVPLDMSQYEKIFGTCRIPGRDRDSVQYNPRSRHIVVACGNRYYRLDVINASGAIVSEGQILAQLQRIVKESASSTSPPVGILTANQRDSWAEAYEKLVADPTNRNSVTAIQQALFVLSIDREIPQAPGSDHIIAASDLLIHGGGSTVNGGNRWYDKTIQLVVAPNGINGLTYEHSPAEGQPIAVMTDFLLEHLKRGTSATADQQTVP
;
A
#
# COMPACT_ATOMS: atom_id res chain seq x y z
N ALA A 1 14.23 0.84 19.20
CA ALA A 1 12.82 0.46 19.00
C ALA A 1 12.66 -0.50 17.82
N TYR A 2 12.98 -0.11 16.58
CA TYR A 2 12.59 -0.91 15.40
C TYR A 2 13.70 -1.73 14.73
N MET A 3 14.85 -1.13 14.39
CA MET A 3 15.83 -1.76 13.48
C MET A 3 16.52 -3.01 14.05
N GLU A 4 16.72 -3.04 15.37
CA GLU A 4 17.30 -4.18 16.09
C GLU A 4 16.22 -5.11 16.68
N TYR A 5 14.93 -4.78 16.52
CA TYR A 5 13.82 -5.66 16.89
C TYR A 5 13.66 -6.74 15.82
N ARG A 6 13.75 -8.01 16.25
CA ARG A 6 13.93 -9.15 15.33
C ARG A 6 12.69 -10.03 15.15
N ASP A 7 11.62 -9.81 15.92
CA ASP A 7 10.34 -10.46 15.64
C ASP A 7 9.77 -9.98 14.29
N PRO A 8 8.88 -10.75 13.66
CA PRO A 8 8.23 -10.35 12.42
C PRO A 8 7.59 -8.95 12.54
N VAL A 9 7.66 -8.14 11.48
CA VAL A 9 7.01 -6.82 11.52
C VAL A 9 5.48 -6.94 11.51
N ILE A 10 4.96 -7.94 10.82
CA ILE A 10 3.54 -8.32 10.78
C ILE A 10 3.04 -8.63 12.20
N VAL A 11 1.88 -8.07 12.60
CA VAL A 11 1.28 -8.17 13.95
C VAL A 11 2.09 -7.48 15.07
N TYR A 12 3.41 -7.68 15.16
CA TYR A 12 4.21 -7.23 16.31
C TYR A 12 4.68 -5.77 16.19
N SER A 13 4.73 -5.21 14.99
CA SER A 13 5.22 -3.84 14.76
C SER A 13 4.35 -3.03 13.81
N SER A 14 3.99 -3.56 12.65
CA SER A 14 3.29 -2.86 11.57
C SER A 14 1.79 -2.79 11.86
N PRO A 15 1.21 -1.59 12.04
CA PRO A 15 -0.23 -1.46 12.28
C PRO A 15 -1.03 -1.62 10.99
N GLY A 16 -2.31 -2.00 11.14
CA GLY A 16 -3.32 -1.97 10.09
C GLY A 16 -4.38 -0.91 10.40
N LEU A 17 -4.92 -0.26 9.38
CA LEU A 17 -5.96 0.77 9.52
C LEU A 17 -7.12 0.48 8.56
N VAL A 18 -8.30 0.27 9.14
CA VAL A 18 -9.55 -0.04 8.42
C VAL A 18 -10.21 1.25 7.95
N PHE A 19 -10.53 1.35 6.66
CA PHE A 19 -11.31 2.46 6.12
C PHE A 19 -12.81 2.15 6.19
N PRO A 20 -13.69 3.17 6.11
CA PRO A 20 -15.12 2.94 5.92
C PRO A 20 -15.37 2.01 4.74
N ARG A 21 -16.27 1.05 4.93
CA ARG A 21 -16.61 0.07 3.90
C ARG A 21 -17.08 0.77 2.63
N ALA A 22 -16.45 0.44 1.51
CA ALA A 22 -16.82 0.99 0.21
C ALA A 22 -18.04 0.28 -0.37
N ASP A 23 -18.82 1.01 -1.16
CA ASP A 23 -20.02 0.48 -1.81
C ASP A 23 -19.75 0.13 -3.28
N TYR A 24 -19.07 -0.99 -3.49
CA TYR A 24 -18.99 -1.66 -4.79
C TYR A 24 -19.18 -3.16 -4.63
N ARG A 25 -19.61 -3.82 -5.71
CA ARG A 25 -19.90 -5.26 -5.74
C ARG A 25 -19.33 -5.97 -6.97
N THR A 26 -18.67 -5.23 -7.86
CA THR A 26 -18.10 -5.76 -9.10
C THR A 26 -16.58 -5.54 -9.09
N LEU A 27 -15.88 -6.34 -9.90
CA LEU A 27 -14.45 -6.15 -10.11
C LEU A 27 -14.15 -4.75 -10.66
N ASP A 28 -14.94 -4.26 -11.63
CA ASP A 28 -14.76 -2.91 -12.16
C ASP A 28 -14.91 -1.83 -11.08
N GLY A 29 -15.86 -2.00 -10.16
CA GLY A 29 -16.02 -1.10 -9.01
C GLY A 29 -14.83 -1.17 -8.04
N GLN A 30 -14.30 -2.37 -7.78
CA GLN A 30 -13.08 -2.55 -6.98
C GLN A 30 -11.88 -1.85 -7.61
N LEU A 31 -11.69 -2.00 -8.93
CA LEU A 31 -10.57 -1.38 -9.65
C LEU A 31 -10.73 0.14 -9.77
N ALA A 32 -11.94 0.64 -9.98
CA ALA A 32 -12.21 2.08 -9.97
C ALA A 32 -11.89 2.69 -8.59
N TYR A 33 -12.31 2.02 -7.50
CA TYR A 33 -11.97 2.45 -6.16
C TYR A 33 -10.46 2.41 -5.89
N ALA A 34 -9.77 1.36 -6.34
CA ALA A 34 -8.32 1.24 -6.20
C ALA A 34 -7.56 2.33 -7.00
N ALA A 35 -8.01 2.64 -8.22
CA ALA A 35 -7.44 3.72 -9.03
C ALA A 35 -7.61 5.08 -8.36
N ARG A 36 -8.80 5.35 -7.82
CA ARG A 36 -9.09 6.59 -7.08
C ARG A 36 -8.28 6.70 -5.79
N MET A 37 -8.13 5.59 -5.06
CA MET A 37 -7.30 5.53 -3.86
C MET A 37 -5.82 5.83 -4.17
N ALA A 38 -5.28 5.24 -5.24
CA ALA A 38 -3.93 5.54 -5.69
C ALA A 38 -3.78 7.00 -6.15
N SER A 39 -4.75 7.52 -6.91
CA SER A 39 -4.81 8.93 -7.33
C SER A 39 -4.80 9.88 -6.11
N ALA A 40 -5.59 9.58 -5.09
CA ALA A 40 -5.63 10.35 -3.84
C ALA A 40 -4.27 10.33 -3.10
N ALA A 41 -3.62 9.17 -3.01
CA ALA A 41 -2.29 9.05 -2.41
C ALA A 41 -1.22 9.85 -3.19
N LEU A 42 -1.30 9.85 -4.52
CA LEU A 42 -0.40 10.64 -5.37
C LEU A 42 -0.67 12.15 -5.25
N ALA A 43 -1.94 12.56 -5.14
CA ALA A 43 -2.29 13.95 -4.86
C ALA A 43 -1.74 14.40 -3.49
N TYR A 44 -1.80 13.54 -2.47
CA TYR A 44 -1.21 13.82 -1.17
C TYR A 44 0.33 13.92 -1.26
N LYS A 45 0.98 13.02 -1.99
CA LYS A 45 2.42 13.10 -2.27
C LYS A 45 2.80 14.42 -2.96
N ALA A 46 2.00 14.91 -3.90
CA ALA A 46 2.23 16.21 -4.54
C ALA A 46 2.14 17.39 -3.55
N LEU A 47 1.28 17.30 -2.53
CA LEU A 47 1.23 18.31 -1.46
C LEU A 47 2.50 18.27 -0.61
N ILE A 48 3.00 17.08 -0.27
CA ILE A 48 4.25 16.91 0.47
C ILE A 48 5.41 17.49 -0.33
N ASP A 49 5.58 17.08 -1.60
CA ASP A 49 6.67 17.54 -2.46
C ASP A 49 6.64 19.05 -2.73
N GLY A 50 5.45 19.64 -2.74
CA GLY A 50 5.25 21.07 -2.91
C GLY A 50 5.40 21.88 -1.62
N GLY A 51 5.64 21.25 -0.46
CA GLY A 51 5.65 21.93 0.84
C GLY A 51 4.29 22.53 1.21
N LYS A 52 3.20 21.92 0.75
CA LYS A 52 1.81 22.41 0.89
C LYS A 52 1.00 21.67 1.95
N ILE A 53 1.62 20.72 2.66
CA ILE A 53 0.97 20.11 3.83
C ILE A 53 0.82 21.16 4.93
N ARG A 54 -0.35 21.18 5.57
CA ARG A 54 -0.63 22.13 6.64
C ARG A 54 0.28 21.80 7.84
N GLN A 55 0.94 22.82 8.39
CA GLN A 55 1.71 22.72 9.62
C GLN A 55 0.79 22.22 10.75
N GLU A 56 1.15 21.09 11.35
CA GLU A 56 0.46 20.57 12.53
C GLU A 56 0.89 21.35 13.78
N MET A 57 -0.05 21.55 14.69
CA MET A 57 0.12 22.40 15.87
C MET A 57 -0.32 21.66 17.12
N MET A 58 0.46 21.74 18.19
CA MET A 58 0.02 21.38 19.53
C MET A 58 -0.29 22.68 20.29
N GLY A 59 -1.57 23.06 20.29
CA GLY A 59 -2.00 24.39 20.72
C GLY A 59 -1.43 25.46 19.78
N LYS A 60 -0.47 26.26 20.27
CA LYS A 60 0.21 27.31 19.50
C LYS A 60 1.63 26.92 19.06
N VAL A 61 2.07 25.70 19.37
CA VAL A 61 3.44 25.24 19.07
C VAL A 61 3.44 24.42 17.78
N PRO A 62 4.24 24.77 16.75
CA PRO A 62 4.38 23.96 15.56
C PRO A 62 5.10 22.64 15.86
N LEU A 63 4.59 21.55 15.30
CA LEU A 63 5.19 20.22 15.41
C LEU A 63 6.19 19.96 14.28
N ASP A 64 7.10 19.00 14.50
CA ASP A 64 8.00 18.54 13.44
C ASP A 64 7.21 17.84 12.33
N MET A 65 7.48 18.24 11.08
CA MET A 65 6.84 17.69 9.88
C MET A 65 7.71 16.65 9.16
N SER A 66 8.92 16.35 9.65
CA SER A 66 9.87 15.49 8.95
C SER A 66 9.38 14.06 8.68
N GLN A 67 8.43 13.55 9.48
CA GLN A 67 7.86 12.22 9.29
C GLN A 67 6.97 12.15 8.04
N TYR A 68 6.27 13.23 7.70
CA TYR A 68 5.38 13.31 6.54
C TYR A 68 6.14 13.11 5.24
N GLU A 69 7.36 13.65 5.17
CA GLU A 69 8.24 13.50 4.00
C GLU A 69 8.72 12.06 3.83
N LYS A 70 8.68 11.23 4.89
CA LYS A 70 9.25 9.87 4.93
C LYS A 70 8.24 8.75 4.70
N ILE A 71 6.95 9.03 4.53
CA ILE A 71 5.95 7.96 4.36
C ILE A 71 5.98 7.34 2.95
N PHE A 72 6.30 8.13 1.92
CA PHE A 72 6.36 7.64 0.53
C PHE A 72 7.80 7.38 0.08
N GLY A 73 7.98 6.38 -0.78
CA GLY A 73 9.30 6.03 -1.32
C GLY A 73 10.19 5.29 -0.31
N THR A 74 9.64 4.91 0.83
CA THR A 74 10.40 4.34 1.95
C THR A 74 10.18 2.84 2.05
N CYS A 75 11.25 2.11 2.35
CA CYS A 75 11.18 0.67 2.56
C CYS A 75 12.20 0.27 3.62
N ARG A 76 11.81 -0.60 4.53
CA ARG A 76 12.73 -1.30 5.40
C ARG A 76 13.54 -2.31 4.58
N ILE A 77 14.81 -2.46 4.92
CA ILE A 77 15.71 -3.39 4.25
C ILE A 77 16.19 -4.38 5.31
N PRO A 78 15.92 -5.69 5.14
CA PRO A 78 16.36 -6.67 6.11
C PRO A 78 17.89 -6.76 6.12
N GLY A 79 18.46 -6.83 7.31
CA GLY A 79 19.89 -7.04 7.52
C GLY A 79 20.13 -8.05 8.63
N ARG A 80 21.31 -8.68 8.63
CA ARG A 80 21.73 -9.54 9.75
C ARG A 80 21.90 -8.68 10.99
N ASP A 81 21.34 -9.11 12.12
CA ASP A 81 21.33 -8.45 13.44
C ASP A 81 20.60 -7.11 13.50
N ARG A 82 20.61 -6.32 12.42
CA ARG A 82 20.02 -4.99 12.33
C ARG A 82 19.54 -4.67 10.93
N ASP A 83 18.29 -4.24 10.84
CA ASP A 83 17.69 -3.75 9.60
C ASP A 83 18.11 -2.31 9.31
N SER A 84 17.86 -1.85 8.09
CA SER A 84 18.04 -0.45 7.70
C SER A 84 16.79 0.07 6.98
N VAL A 85 16.78 1.37 6.68
CA VAL A 85 15.69 2.02 5.94
C VAL A 85 16.27 2.65 4.69
N GLN A 86 15.64 2.38 3.54
CA GLN A 86 15.94 3.03 2.28
C GLN A 86 14.88 4.09 1.98
N TYR A 87 15.31 5.27 1.52
CA TYR A 87 14.45 6.39 1.20
C TYR A 87 14.62 6.83 -0.26
N ASN A 88 13.53 6.82 -1.03
CA ASN A 88 13.49 7.14 -2.46
C ASN A 88 12.41 8.21 -2.77
N PRO A 89 12.56 9.46 -2.28
CA PRO A 89 11.53 10.49 -2.39
C PRO A 89 11.20 10.89 -3.83
N ARG A 90 12.17 10.72 -4.74
CA ARG A 90 12.07 11.04 -6.16
C ARG A 90 11.58 9.87 -7.02
N SER A 91 11.07 8.81 -6.39
CA SER A 91 10.47 7.70 -7.12
C SER A 91 9.28 8.16 -7.96
N ARG A 92 9.08 7.49 -9.10
CA ARG A 92 8.11 7.88 -10.12
C ARG A 92 7.09 6.79 -10.40
N HIS A 93 7.16 5.69 -9.65
CA HIS A 93 6.32 4.51 -9.82
C HIS A 93 5.75 4.04 -8.50
N ILE A 94 4.64 3.33 -8.60
CA ILE A 94 4.12 2.48 -7.54
C ILE A 94 4.35 1.02 -7.93
N VAL A 95 4.13 0.11 -6.99
CA VAL A 95 4.00 -1.31 -7.30
C VAL A 95 2.59 -1.77 -6.99
N VAL A 96 1.97 -2.48 -7.93
CA VAL A 96 0.68 -3.13 -7.73
C VAL A 96 0.93 -4.60 -7.40
N ALA A 97 0.45 -5.06 -6.25
CA ALA A 97 0.45 -6.47 -5.87
C ALA A 97 -0.91 -7.08 -6.24
N CYS A 98 -0.93 -8.09 -7.11
CA CYS A 98 -2.15 -8.79 -7.50
C CYS A 98 -1.86 -10.27 -7.74
N GLY A 99 -2.57 -11.14 -7.02
CA GLY A 99 -2.40 -12.59 -7.17
C GLY A 99 -0.97 -13.06 -6.85
N ASN A 100 -0.32 -12.46 -5.85
CA ASN A 100 1.08 -12.70 -5.47
C ASN A 100 2.13 -12.24 -6.51
N ARG A 101 1.72 -11.49 -7.53
CA ARG A 101 2.60 -10.89 -8.54
C ARG A 101 2.75 -9.40 -8.28
N TYR A 102 3.90 -8.85 -8.65
CA TYR A 102 4.23 -7.44 -8.46
C TYR A 102 4.46 -6.75 -9.80
N TYR A 103 3.72 -5.68 -10.03
CA TYR A 103 3.73 -4.94 -11.29
C TYR A 103 4.22 -3.52 -11.02
N ARG A 104 5.31 -3.13 -11.66
CA ARG A 104 5.74 -1.74 -11.68
C ARG A 104 4.76 -0.92 -12.51
N LEU A 105 4.23 0.15 -11.94
CA LEU A 105 3.38 1.11 -12.62
C LEU A 105 3.97 2.52 -12.48
N ASP A 106 4.51 3.06 -13.57
CA ASP A 106 4.96 4.45 -13.60
C ASP A 106 3.74 5.39 -13.51
N VAL A 107 3.73 6.25 -12.50
CA VAL A 107 2.61 7.15 -12.17
C VAL A 107 2.98 8.62 -12.30
N ILE A 108 4.24 8.92 -12.56
CA ILE A 108 4.75 10.25 -12.90
C ILE A 108 5.39 10.19 -14.28
N ASN A 109 4.76 10.84 -15.26
CA ASN A 109 5.18 10.84 -16.66
C ASN A 109 6.43 11.69 -16.88
N ALA A 110 7.09 11.57 -18.05
CA ALA A 110 8.38 12.22 -18.34
C ALA A 110 8.42 13.74 -18.02
N SER A 111 7.30 14.47 -18.17
CA SER A 111 7.22 15.90 -17.84
C SER A 111 7.09 16.21 -16.34
N GLY A 112 7.00 15.19 -15.49
CA GLY A 112 6.85 15.32 -14.03
C GLY A 112 5.39 15.40 -13.57
N ALA A 113 4.43 15.24 -14.48
CA ALA A 113 3.02 15.25 -14.12
C ALA A 113 2.53 13.86 -13.66
N ILE A 114 1.64 13.86 -12.67
CA ILE A 114 0.94 12.65 -12.22
C ILE A 114 -0.05 12.21 -13.30
N VAL A 115 -0.07 10.91 -13.59
CA VAL A 115 -1.02 10.31 -14.54
C VAL A 115 -2.45 10.39 -14.02
N SER A 116 -3.44 10.42 -14.92
CA SER A 116 -4.84 10.55 -14.51
C SER A 116 -5.39 9.26 -13.86
N GLU A 117 -6.45 9.40 -13.05
CA GLU A 117 -7.17 8.26 -12.46
C GLU A 117 -7.60 7.23 -13.53
N GLY A 118 -8.08 7.69 -14.69
CA GLY A 118 -8.46 6.83 -15.80
C GLY A 118 -7.28 6.05 -16.40
N GLN A 119 -6.09 6.67 -16.45
CA GLN A 119 -4.86 5.96 -16.87
C GLN A 119 -4.45 4.89 -15.86
N ILE A 120 -4.55 5.18 -14.56
CA ILE A 120 -4.30 4.19 -13.49
C ILE A 120 -5.29 3.04 -13.63
N LEU A 121 -6.59 3.32 -13.76
CA LEU A 121 -7.64 2.31 -13.90
C LEU A 121 -7.39 1.37 -15.09
N ALA A 122 -7.06 1.92 -16.26
CA ALA A 122 -6.75 1.12 -17.44
C ALA A 122 -5.56 0.16 -17.21
N GLN A 123 -4.55 0.59 -16.46
CA GLN A 123 -3.41 -0.27 -16.08
C GLN A 123 -3.81 -1.32 -15.06
N LEU A 124 -4.64 -0.99 -14.07
CA LEU A 124 -5.15 -1.96 -13.10
C LEU A 124 -5.98 -3.07 -13.77
N GLN A 125 -6.84 -2.72 -14.73
CA GLN A 125 -7.61 -3.68 -15.52
C GLN A 125 -6.70 -4.65 -16.29
N ARG A 126 -5.62 -4.12 -16.89
CA ARG A 126 -4.61 -4.94 -17.57
C ARG A 126 -3.91 -5.89 -16.59
N ILE A 127 -3.46 -5.36 -15.44
CA ILE A 127 -2.76 -6.12 -14.40
C ILE A 127 -3.62 -7.27 -13.88
N VAL A 128 -4.89 -7.04 -13.55
CA VAL A 128 -5.76 -8.10 -13.05
C VAL A 128 -5.97 -9.19 -14.10
N LYS A 129 -6.21 -8.81 -15.36
CA LYS A 129 -6.34 -9.76 -16.47
C LYS A 129 -5.07 -10.61 -16.65
N GLU A 130 -3.90 -9.99 -16.57
CA GLU A 130 -2.62 -10.69 -16.68
C GLU A 130 -2.37 -11.61 -15.49
N SER A 131 -2.67 -11.16 -14.26
CA SER A 131 -2.47 -11.94 -13.03
C SER A 131 -3.32 -13.22 -13.00
N ALA A 132 -4.49 -13.19 -13.64
CA ALA A 132 -5.39 -14.34 -13.73
C ALA A 132 -4.89 -15.42 -14.69
N SER A 133 -3.92 -15.12 -15.55
CA SER A 133 -3.44 -16.06 -16.59
C SER A 133 -2.58 -17.20 -16.05
N SER A 134 -1.93 -17.03 -14.89
CA SER A 134 -1.06 -18.05 -14.31
C SER A 134 -0.79 -17.80 -12.82
N THR A 135 -0.64 -18.89 -12.07
CA THR A 135 -0.27 -18.83 -10.65
C THR A 135 1.16 -18.30 -10.46
N SER A 136 1.46 -17.75 -9.29
CA SER A 136 2.80 -17.26 -8.93
C SER A 136 3.12 -17.67 -7.49
N PRO A 137 4.38 -18.07 -7.19
CA PRO A 137 4.81 -18.31 -5.82
C PRO A 137 4.62 -17.05 -4.96
N PRO A 138 4.17 -17.18 -3.70
CA PRO A 138 3.92 -16.04 -2.81
C PRO A 138 5.21 -15.43 -2.25
N VAL A 139 6.10 -14.91 -3.10
CA VAL A 139 7.42 -14.39 -2.68
C VAL A 139 7.30 -13.31 -1.59
N GLY A 140 6.25 -12.49 -1.62
CA GLY A 140 5.98 -11.49 -0.59
C GLY A 140 5.86 -12.02 0.82
N ILE A 141 5.42 -13.27 0.98
CA ILE A 141 5.22 -13.87 2.30
C ILE A 141 6.54 -14.01 3.07
N LEU A 142 7.68 -14.03 2.37
CA LEU A 142 9.00 -14.08 3.01
C LEU A 142 9.23 -12.85 3.91
N THR A 143 8.65 -11.69 3.55
CA THR A 143 8.74 -10.45 4.34
C THR A 143 7.95 -10.51 5.66
N ALA A 144 7.08 -11.52 5.82
CA ALA A 144 6.29 -11.76 7.04
C ALA A 144 7.05 -12.59 8.08
N ASN A 145 8.26 -13.06 7.77
CA ASN A 145 9.01 -13.93 8.67
C ASN A 145 9.76 -13.13 9.75
N GLN A 146 10.31 -13.85 10.73
CA GLN A 146 11.27 -13.32 11.70
C GLN A 146 12.44 -12.66 10.96
N ARG A 147 12.97 -11.54 11.47
CA ARG A 147 13.82 -10.63 10.68
C ARG A 147 15.16 -11.24 10.27
N ASP A 148 15.77 -12.10 11.08
CA ASP A 148 17.01 -12.80 10.72
C ASP A 148 16.75 -13.88 9.66
N SER A 149 15.65 -14.62 9.80
CA SER A 149 15.20 -15.59 8.80
C SER A 149 14.88 -14.92 7.47
N TRP A 150 14.24 -13.74 7.51
CA TRP A 150 13.98 -12.93 6.33
C TRP A 150 15.28 -12.36 5.75
N ALA A 151 16.23 -11.89 6.56
CA ALA A 151 17.53 -11.41 6.07
C ALA A 151 18.29 -12.50 5.30
N GLU A 152 18.33 -13.73 5.81
CA GLU A 152 18.97 -14.85 5.11
C GLU A 152 18.25 -15.19 3.79
N ALA A 153 16.92 -15.22 3.80
CA ALA A 153 16.13 -15.49 2.60
C ALA A 153 16.24 -14.35 1.57
N TYR A 154 16.33 -13.10 2.02
CA TYR A 154 16.52 -11.91 1.20
C TYR A 154 17.86 -11.96 0.46
N GLU A 155 18.96 -12.29 1.15
CA GLU A 155 20.29 -12.45 0.54
C GLU A 155 20.26 -13.48 -0.61
N LYS A 156 19.59 -14.62 -0.40
CA LYS A 156 19.41 -15.65 -1.44
C LYS A 156 18.51 -15.17 -2.57
N LEU A 157 17.42 -14.47 -2.25
CA LEU A 157 16.46 -13.95 -3.23
C LEU A 157 17.14 -12.97 -4.20
N VAL A 158 17.90 -12.00 -3.68
CA VAL A 158 18.54 -10.96 -4.50
C VAL A 158 19.88 -11.38 -5.11
N ALA A 159 20.34 -12.61 -4.88
CA ALA A 159 21.49 -13.17 -5.57
C ALA A 159 21.24 -13.30 -7.09
N ASP A 160 20.01 -13.65 -7.48
CA ASP A 160 19.58 -13.63 -8.87
C ASP A 160 19.35 -12.19 -9.37
N PRO A 161 19.91 -11.77 -10.53
CA PRO A 161 19.75 -10.42 -11.05
C PRO A 161 18.31 -10.02 -11.37
N THR A 162 17.46 -10.96 -11.82
CA THR A 162 16.06 -10.69 -12.16
C THR A 162 15.26 -10.40 -10.89
N ASN A 163 15.44 -11.24 -9.86
CA ASN A 163 14.84 -11.03 -8.55
C ASN A 163 15.33 -9.73 -7.93
N ARG A 164 16.64 -9.44 -7.98
CA ARG A 164 17.21 -8.19 -7.47
C ARG A 164 16.58 -6.96 -8.10
N ASN A 165 16.41 -6.95 -9.41
CA ASN A 165 15.77 -5.84 -10.12
C ASN A 165 14.31 -5.68 -9.70
N SER A 166 13.59 -6.79 -9.53
CA SER A 166 12.19 -6.80 -9.09
C SER A 166 12.04 -6.28 -7.66
N VAL A 167 12.86 -6.77 -6.74
CA VAL A 167 12.92 -6.31 -5.33
C VAL A 167 13.31 -4.84 -5.23
N THR A 168 14.29 -4.40 -6.03
CA THR A 168 14.68 -2.99 -6.10
C THR A 168 13.51 -2.12 -6.55
N ALA A 169 12.74 -2.55 -7.55
CA ALA A 169 11.54 -1.83 -7.97
C ALA A 169 10.50 -1.72 -6.85
N ILE A 170 10.31 -2.76 -6.05
CA ILE A 170 9.40 -2.74 -4.88
C ILE A 170 9.91 -1.77 -3.80
N GLN A 171 11.19 -1.87 -3.44
CA GLN A 171 11.80 -1.02 -2.41
C GLN A 171 11.72 0.46 -2.80
N GLN A 172 12.00 0.78 -4.06
CA GLN A 172 11.98 2.15 -4.58
C GLN A 172 10.58 2.69 -4.85
N ALA A 173 9.53 1.88 -4.90
CA ALA A 173 8.17 2.35 -5.21
C ALA A 173 7.69 3.43 -4.23
N LEU A 174 6.82 4.35 -4.65
CA LEU A 174 6.22 5.32 -3.74
C LEU A 174 5.41 4.63 -2.63
N PHE A 175 4.60 3.66 -3.01
CA PHE A 175 3.84 2.77 -2.14
C PHE A 175 3.50 1.48 -2.89
N VAL A 176 2.97 0.49 -2.18
CA VAL A 176 2.38 -0.72 -2.78
C VAL A 176 0.85 -0.59 -2.74
N LEU A 177 0.19 -0.97 -3.84
CA LEU A 177 -1.27 -1.11 -3.93
C LEU A 177 -1.60 -2.60 -4.09
N SER A 178 -2.22 -3.20 -3.09
CA SER A 178 -2.66 -4.59 -3.09
C SER A 178 -4.10 -4.71 -3.56
N ILE A 179 -4.29 -5.35 -4.72
CA ILE A 179 -5.61 -5.76 -5.22
C ILE A 179 -5.86 -7.17 -4.71
N ASP A 180 -6.67 -7.27 -3.66
CA ASP A 180 -6.86 -8.50 -2.91
C ASP A 180 -8.03 -9.33 -3.41
N ARG A 181 -8.01 -10.61 -3.05
CA ARG A 181 -9.18 -11.49 -3.13
C ARG A 181 -9.94 -11.47 -1.81
N GLU A 182 -11.17 -11.94 -1.83
CA GLU A 182 -11.96 -12.10 -0.61
C GLU A 182 -11.31 -13.10 0.35
N ILE A 183 -11.30 -12.76 1.64
CA ILE A 183 -10.89 -13.70 2.69
C ILE A 183 -12.08 -14.61 3.00
N PRO A 184 -11.92 -15.95 3.04
CA PRO A 184 -12.94 -16.84 3.53
C PRO A 184 -13.36 -16.47 4.96
N GLN A 185 -14.64 -16.24 5.19
CA GLN A 185 -15.18 -15.91 6.52
C GLN A 185 -16.15 -17.00 6.97
N ALA A 186 -16.18 -17.28 8.28
CA ALA A 186 -17.19 -18.16 8.84
C ALA A 186 -18.56 -17.46 8.80
N PRO A 187 -19.68 -18.20 8.69
CA PRO A 187 -21.00 -17.61 8.83
C PRO A 187 -21.14 -16.89 10.19
N GLY A 188 -21.55 -15.62 10.16
CA GLY A 188 -21.70 -14.80 11.37
C GLY A 188 -20.42 -14.10 11.84
N SER A 189 -19.30 -14.21 11.12
CA SER A 189 -18.09 -13.45 11.41
C SER A 189 -18.34 -11.94 11.36
N ASP A 190 -17.86 -11.24 12.37
CA ASP A 190 -17.87 -9.77 12.41
C ASP A 190 -16.99 -9.23 11.27
N HIS A 191 -17.52 -8.29 10.50
CA HIS A 191 -16.78 -7.59 9.46
C HIS A 191 -15.49 -6.97 10.02
N ILE A 192 -15.47 -6.48 11.26
CA ILE A 192 -14.28 -5.87 11.86
C ILE A 192 -13.14 -6.88 12.00
N ILE A 193 -13.46 -8.14 12.34
CA ILE A 193 -12.47 -9.22 12.41
C ILE A 193 -11.90 -9.49 11.02
N ALA A 194 -12.77 -9.65 10.01
CA ALA A 194 -12.35 -9.85 8.62
C ALA A 194 -11.44 -8.72 8.11
N ALA A 195 -11.76 -7.48 8.47
CA ALA A 195 -10.97 -6.31 8.11
C ALA A 195 -9.61 -6.28 8.80
N SER A 196 -9.57 -6.64 10.08
CA SER A 196 -8.33 -6.75 10.85
C SER A 196 -7.41 -7.83 10.28
N ASP A 197 -7.95 -9.02 9.98
CA ASP A 197 -7.20 -10.13 9.40
C ASP A 197 -6.61 -9.76 8.03
N LEU A 198 -7.38 -9.04 7.21
CA LEU A 198 -6.94 -8.58 5.90
C LEU A 198 -5.80 -7.57 6.00
N LEU A 199 -5.98 -6.57 6.84
CA LEU A 199 -5.11 -5.40 6.85
C LEU A 199 -3.85 -5.64 7.66
N ILE A 200 -3.90 -6.44 8.73
CA ILE A 200 -2.71 -6.72 9.54
C ILE A 200 -1.84 -7.79 8.89
N HIS A 201 -2.43 -8.88 8.38
CA HIS A 201 -1.66 -10.05 7.94
C HIS A 201 -2.16 -10.75 6.66
N GLY A 202 -3.13 -10.15 5.96
CA GLY A 202 -3.64 -10.69 4.69
C GLY A 202 -4.39 -12.02 4.80
N GLY A 203 -4.86 -12.42 5.98
CA GLY A 203 -5.65 -13.66 6.15
C GLY A 203 -4.90 -14.98 5.92
N GLY A 204 -3.56 -14.98 5.91
CA GLY A 204 -2.74 -16.20 5.87
C GLY A 204 -2.14 -16.54 4.50
N SER A 205 -1.35 -17.62 4.47
CA SER A 205 -0.48 -17.99 3.33
C SER A 205 -1.22 -18.45 2.08
N THR A 206 -2.43 -18.97 2.23
CA THR A 206 -3.29 -19.45 1.15
C THR A 206 -4.23 -18.37 0.59
N VAL A 207 -4.22 -17.17 1.20
CA VAL A 207 -5.13 -16.06 0.88
C VAL A 207 -4.34 -14.85 0.35
N ASN A 208 -4.21 -13.76 1.13
CA ASN A 208 -3.55 -12.53 0.71
C ASN A 208 -2.22 -12.27 1.46
N GLY A 209 -1.77 -13.17 2.36
CA GLY A 209 -0.53 -12.98 3.12
C GLY A 209 0.72 -12.87 2.23
N GLY A 210 0.69 -13.48 1.04
CA GLY A 210 1.72 -13.33 0.00
C GLY A 210 1.50 -12.16 -0.96
N ASN A 211 0.33 -11.51 -0.95
CA ASN A 211 -0.03 -10.37 -1.79
C ASN A 211 0.35 -9.04 -1.10
N ARG A 212 1.49 -9.06 -0.41
CA ARG A 212 2.02 -8.00 0.47
C ARG A 212 3.52 -7.90 0.31
N TRP A 213 4.08 -6.77 0.70
CA TRP A 213 5.52 -6.60 0.94
C TRP A 213 5.68 -5.84 2.26
N TYR A 214 5.75 -6.56 3.37
CA TYR A 214 5.62 -5.99 4.72
C TYR A 214 6.73 -5.02 5.12
N ASP A 215 7.85 -5.04 4.40
CA ASP A 215 8.91 -4.04 4.55
C ASP A 215 8.52 -2.67 3.96
N LYS A 216 7.52 -2.60 3.08
CA LYS A 216 7.11 -1.36 2.43
C LYS A 216 6.37 -0.48 3.44
N THR A 217 6.81 0.77 3.55
CA THR A 217 6.24 1.72 4.50
C THR A 217 4.75 1.95 4.32
N ILE A 218 4.25 2.13 3.09
CA ILE A 218 2.82 2.27 2.83
C ILE A 218 2.36 1.17 1.87
N GLN A 219 1.37 0.40 2.33
CA GLN A 219 0.65 -0.58 1.52
C GLN A 219 -0.85 -0.27 1.61
N LEU A 220 -1.42 0.15 0.49
CA LEU A 220 -2.86 0.38 0.35
C LEU A 220 -3.53 -0.92 -0.09
N VAL A 221 -4.64 -1.30 0.53
CA VAL A 221 -5.29 -2.60 0.31
C VAL A 221 -6.73 -2.39 -0.13
N VAL A 222 -7.13 -3.07 -1.21
CA VAL A 222 -8.48 -3.01 -1.76
C VAL A 222 -9.05 -4.41 -2.00
N ALA A 223 -10.08 -4.81 -1.25
CA ALA A 223 -10.73 -6.12 -1.37
C ALA A 223 -12.10 -6.05 -2.09
N PRO A 224 -12.59 -7.14 -2.70
CA PRO A 224 -13.80 -7.12 -3.53
C PRO A 224 -15.10 -6.88 -2.74
N ASN A 225 -15.09 -7.14 -1.43
CA ASN A 225 -16.26 -7.02 -0.55
C ASN A 225 -16.43 -5.62 0.09
N GLY A 226 -15.63 -4.65 -0.36
CA GLY A 226 -15.62 -3.27 0.13
C GLY A 226 -14.76 -3.03 1.37
N ILE A 227 -14.07 -4.06 1.87
CA ILE A 227 -13.10 -3.93 2.96
C ILE A 227 -11.80 -3.36 2.42
N ASN A 228 -11.46 -2.15 2.84
CA ASN A 228 -10.31 -1.43 2.35
C ASN A 228 -9.55 -0.76 3.49
N GLY A 229 -8.32 -0.37 3.22
CA GLY A 229 -7.51 0.33 4.20
C GLY A 229 -6.05 0.34 3.84
N LEU A 230 -5.21 0.36 4.87
CA LEU A 230 -3.77 0.29 4.71
C LEU A 230 -3.11 -0.55 5.80
N THR A 231 -1.89 -0.95 5.54
CA THR A 231 -0.90 -1.34 6.55
C THR A 231 0.38 -0.59 6.32
N TYR A 232 1.10 -0.28 7.39
CA TYR A 232 2.32 0.49 7.30
C TYR A 232 3.45 -0.06 8.16
N GLU A 233 4.67 0.04 7.64
CA GLU A 233 5.88 -0.27 8.42
C GLU A 233 6.18 0.90 9.34
N HIS A 234 6.29 0.62 10.64
CA HIS A 234 6.22 1.64 11.69
C HIS A 234 7.47 2.51 11.81
N SER A 235 8.64 2.00 11.40
CA SER A 235 9.91 2.67 11.70
C SER A 235 10.09 4.10 11.14
N PRO A 236 9.52 4.51 10.00
CA PRO A 236 9.77 5.84 9.44
C PRO A 236 8.81 6.92 9.94
N ALA A 237 7.63 6.53 10.45
CA ALA A 237 6.59 7.46 10.86
C ALA A 237 5.67 6.85 11.93
N GLU A 238 5.23 7.71 12.85
CA GLU A 238 4.22 7.42 13.86
C GLU A 238 2.80 7.49 13.29
N GLY A 239 1.81 7.18 14.12
CA GLY A 239 0.39 7.16 13.71
C GLY A 239 -0.15 8.49 13.18
N GLN A 240 0.32 9.65 13.68
CA GLN A 240 -0.25 10.96 13.31
C GLN A 240 -0.08 11.30 11.81
N PRO A 241 1.12 11.22 11.19
CA PRO A 241 1.27 11.36 9.75
C PRO A 241 0.37 10.43 8.93
N ILE A 242 0.18 9.19 9.39
CA ILE A 242 -0.65 8.18 8.73
C ILE A 242 -2.14 8.53 8.85
N ALA A 243 -2.59 9.02 10.01
CA ALA A 243 -3.95 9.47 10.24
C ALA A 243 -4.30 10.67 9.33
N VAL A 244 -3.43 11.69 9.28
CA VAL A 244 -3.64 12.87 8.41
C VAL A 244 -3.66 12.47 6.93
N MET A 245 -2.78 11.57 6.50
CA MET A 245 -2.85 11.02 5.14
C MET A 245 -4.19 10.31 4.91
N THR A 246 -4.62 9.48 5.86
CA THR A 246 -5.88 8.73 5.75
C THR A 246 -7.08 9.64 5.60
N ASP A 247 -7.18 10.69 6.41
CA ASP A 247 -8.26 11.68 6.31
C ASP A 247 -8.30 12.33 4.93
N PHE A 248 -7.14 12.73 4.40
CA PHE A 248 -7.03 13.30 3.06
C PHE A 248 -7.50 12.32 1.98
N LEU A 249 -7.06 11.05 2.05
CA LEU A 249 -7.48 9.99 1.12
C LEU A 249 -9.01 9.80 1.17
N LEU A 250 -9.59 9.71 2.36
CA LEU A 250 -11.03 9.49 2.55
C LEU A 250 -11.86 10.67 2.04
N GLU A 251 -11.41 11.91 2.25
CA GLU A 251 -12.06 13.09 1.70
C GLU A 251 -12.03 13.09 0.17
N HIS A 252 -10.89 12.76 -0.43
CA HIS A 252 -10.73 12.66 -1.88
C HIS A 252 -11.64 11.57 -2.48
N LEU A 253 -11.70 10.40 -1.83
CA LEU A 253 -12.54 9.27 -2.24
C LEU A 253 -14.04 9.64 -2.27
N LYS A 254 -14.51 10.41 -1.29
CA LYS A 254 -15.91 10.88 -1.22
C LYS A 254 -16.27 11.83 -2.38
N ARG A 255 -15.38 12.78 -2.71
CA ARG A 255 -15.60 13.76 -3.79
C ARG A 255 -15.77 13.11 -5.17
N GLY A 256 -15.03 12.03 -5.44
CA GLY A 256 -15.17 11.27 -6.69
C GLY A 256 -16.49 10.52 -6.83
N THR A 257 -17.21 10.24 -5.74
CA THR A 257 -18.51 9.56 -5.77
C THR A 257 -19.64 10.52 -6.13
N SER A 258 -19.54 11.79 -5.69
CA SER A 258 -20.50 12.85 -6.02
C SER A 258 -20.48 13.21 -7.52
N ALA A 259 -19.30 13.27 -8.14
CA ALA A 259 -19.18 13.59 -9.56
C ALA A 259 -19.78 12.53 -10.51
N THR A 260 -19.87 11.27 -10.08
CA THR A 260 -20.52 10.19 -10.84
C THR A 260 -22.02 10.11 -10.61
N ALA A 261 -22.53 10.58 -9.47
CA ALA A 261 -23.96 10.63 -9.19
C ALA A 261 -24.67 11.72 -10.02
N ASP A 262 -24.00 12.85 -10.25
CA ASP A 262 -24.53 13.97 -11.06
C ASP A 262 -24.57 13.69 -12.57
N GLN A 263 -23.99 12.57 -13.04
CA GLN A 263 -24.05 12.15 -14.45
C GLN A 263 -25.16 11.12 -14.74
N GLN A 264 -25.93 10.70 -13.73
CA GLN A 264 -27.06 9.77 -13.91
C GLN A 264 -28.44 10.44 -13.80
N THR A 265 -28.49 11.77 -13.71
CA THR A 265 -29.75 12.54 -13.62
C THR A 265 -29.77 13.69 -14.63
N VAL A 266 -29.84 13.37 -15.91
CA VAL A 266 -30.40 14.28 -16.93
C VAL A 266 -31.32 13.43 -17.82
N PRO A 267 -32.58 13.85 -18.03
CA PRO A 267 -33.69 13.00 -18.46
C PRO A 267 -33.57 12.43 -19.87
#